data_AF-A0A0M9YEP3-F1
#
_entry.id   AF-A0A0M9YEP3-F1
#
_cell.length_a   1.000
_cell.length_b   1.000
_cell.length_c   1.000
_cell.angle_alpha   90.00
_cell.angle_beta   90.00
_cell.angle_gamma   90.00
#
_symmetry.space_group_name_H-M   'P 1'
#
loop_
_entity.id
_entity.type
_entity.pdbx_description
1 polymer ?
#
loop_
_entity_poly.entity_id
_entity_poly.type
_entity_poly.pdbx_seq_one_letter_code
_entity_poly.pdbx_strand_id
1 'polypeptide(L)'
;MSCQTKLADAYDAVYSAASRMMWVQQNRLWRLDSLGGGWPEERRQAWRELEAALSVSEHGLEPREGEPSDPARHLISRRAAGPIDRPVTFPEAVGEWKARMAGDPGPYEPRMEPYPDDYLVPGRAVVVPENHMLTLTAPLWDLAYRLAPGRPPVTIAGDTAELSRMVHEAADGLREALGTSVPTPHPADAVSVARVSHRPSDVDDLQVRYEALARAAWHASENMPTLKDIRESGDYSVEPAASKAAQVLQDLLAGRSGVFWRESHELIDPRVHTVSGVDWPEGRPVPTLIAAEANSFELSVAAGLKPSAPRAGQRRFYREKGELEKVAISAVRAEILAEILDEYAARIHPGAESGIMHLSAYDLTEFITSGIGRELGETVGF
;
A
#
# COMPACT_ATOMS: atom_id res chain seq x y z
N MET A 1 -18.62 -30.64 -3.95
CA MET A 1 -17.49 -29.98 -3.25
C MET A 1 -16.87 -30.97 -2.28
N SER A 2 -15.56 -31.22 -2.39
CA SER A 2 -14.84 -32.15 -1.52
C SER A 2 -14.65 -31.56 -0.11
N CYS A 3 -14.35 -32.42 0.87
CA CYS A 3 -14.03 -31.98 2.24
C CYS A 3 -12.82 -31.03 2.28
N GLN A 4 -11.81 -31.28 1.44
CA GLN A 4 -10.62 -30.44 1.32
C GLN A 4 -10.92 -29.04 0.79
N THR A 5 -11.80 -28.90 -0.22
CA THR A 5 -12.18 -27.57 -0.73
C THR A 5 -12.85 -26.73 0.36
N LYS A 6 -13.74 -27.34 1.17
CA LYS A 6 -14.40 -26.64 2.28
C LYS A 6 -13.41 -26.18 3.35
N LEU A 7 -12.39 -27.00 3.64
CA LEU A 7 -11.34 -26.64 4.60
C LEU A 7 -10.46 -25.49 4.08
N ALA A 8 -10.09 -25.52 2.80
CA ALA A 8 -9.34 -24.43 2.16
C ALA A 8 -10.12 -23.11 2.19
N ASP A 9 -11.40 -23.15 1.85
CA ASP A 9 -12.26 -21.96 1.89
C ASP A 9 -12.44 -21.42 3.32
N ALA A 10 -12.53 -22.32 4.31
CA ALA A 10 -12.58 -21.93 5.73
C ALA A 10 -11.26 -21.31 6.20
N TYR A 11 -10.12 -21.87 5.79
CA TYR A 11 -8.79 -21.31 6.06
C TYR A 11 -8.67 -19.90 5.48
N ASP A 12 -8.98 -19.72 4.21
CA ASP A 12 -8.89 -18.43 3.53
C ASP A 12 -9.82 -17.38 4.13
N ALA A 13 -11.02 -17.76 4.58
CA ALA A 13 -11.94 -16.86 5.26
C ALA A 13 -11.40 -16.38 6.62
N VAL A 14 -10.86 -17.30 7.43
CA VAL A 14 -10.24 -16.94 8.73
C VAL A 14 -8.98 -16.12 8.52
N TYR A 15 -8.14 -16.49 7.54
CA TYR A 15 -6.96 -15.72 7.14
C TYR A 15 -7.35 -14.29 6.79
N SER A 16 -8.30 -14.13 5.87
CA SER A 16 -8.77 -12.82 5.40
C SER A 16 -9.32 -11.95 6.55
N ALA A 17 -10.17 -12.52 7.41
CA ALA A 17 -10.74 -11.82 8.55
C ALA A 17 -9.68 -11.40 9.58
N ALA A 18 -8.73 -12.28 9.88
CA ALA A 18 -7.70 -12.04 10.88
C ALA A 18 -6.63 -11.05 10.39
N SER A 19 -6.18 -11.20 9.14
CA SER A 19 -5.29 -10.22 8.49
C SER A 19 -5.94 -8.85 8.40
N ARG A 20 -7.25 -8.76 8.11
CA ARG A 20 -8.00 -7.49 8.14
C ARG A 20 -7.99 -6.88 9.53
N MET A 21 -8.27 -7.67 10.58
CA MET A 21 -8.22 -7.19 11.97
C MET A 21 -6.85 -6.61 12.32
N MET A 22 -5.77 -7.27 11.89
CA MET A 22 -4.42 -6.75 12.08
C MET A 22 -4.20 -5.46 11.30
N TRP A 23 -4.54 -5.42 10.02
CA TRP A 23 -4.28 -4.28 9.14
C TRP A 23 -5.00 -3.00 9.58
N VAL A 24 -6.27 -3.09 10.00
CA VAL A 24 -7.00 -1.90 10.46
C VAL A 24 -6.50 -1.36 11.80
N GLN A 25 -5.67 -2.11 12.53
CA GLN A 25 -4.91 -1.62 13.66
C GLN A 25 -3.60 -1.01 13.13
N GLN A 26 -3.68 0.21 12.60
CA GLN A 26 -2.58 0.86 11.87
C GLN A 26 -1.26 0.90 12.66
N ASN A 27 -1.34 1.04 13.99
CA ASN A 27 -0.18 1.03 14.88
C ASN A 27 0.19 -0.38 15.35
N ARG A 28 1.42 -0.80 15.08
CA ARG A 28 1.98 -2.12 15.40
C ARG A 28 2.38 -2.31 16.86
N LEU A 29 1.49 -1.92 17.77
CA LEU A 29 1.75 -1.91 19.22
C LEU A 29 2.06 -3.30 19.81
N TRP A 30 1.81 -4.39 19.07
CA TRP A 30 2.19 -5.74 19.46
C TRP A 30 3.65 -6.11 19.15
N ARG A 31 4.33 -5.40 18.24
CA ARG A 31 5.74 -5.66 17.91
C ARG A 31 6.68 -4.97 18.90
N LEU A 32 7.87 -5.55 19.09
CA LEU A 32 8.85 -5.10 20.09
C LEU A 32 9.54 -3.79 19.73
N ASP A 33 9.58 -3.45 18.44
CA ASP A 33 10.18 -2.25 17.87
C ASP A 33 9.22 -1.05 17.83
N SER A 34 7.96 -1.23 18.21
CA SER A 34 6.98 -0.15 18.29
C SER A 34 7.30 0.81 19.44
N LEU A 35 7.38 2.11 19.14
CA LEU A 35 7.66 3.19 20.08
C LEU A 35 6.51 3.47 21.09
N GLY A 36 5.47 2.63 21.13
CA GLY A 36 4.33 2.76 22.04
C GLY A 36 4.16 1.55 22.94
N GLY A 37 4.66 1.63 24.18
CA GLY A 37 4.44 0.63 25.24
C GLY A 37 3.03 0.65 25.84
N GLY A 38 1.98 0.72 25.00
CA GLY A 38 0.60 0.95 25.46
C GLY A 38 -0.23 -0.32 25.72
N TRP A 39 0.09 -1.44 25.06
CA TRP A 39 -0.73 -2.64 25.17
C TRP A 39 -0.28 -3.58 26.30
N PRO A 40 -1.23 -4.18 27.04
CA PRO A 40 -0.93 -5.27 27.98
C PRO A 40 -0.14 -6.40 27.29
N GLU A 41 0.80 -7.02 28.02
CA GLU A 41 1.65 -8.09 27.46
C GLU A 41 0.83 -9.26 26.89
N GLU A 42 -0.27 -9.61 27.54
CA GLU A 42 -1.19 -10.66 27.08
C GLU A 42 -1.74 -10.36 25.68
N ARG A 43 -2.23 -9.13 25.45
CA ARG A 43 -2.71 -8.68 24.13
C ARG A 43 -1.58 -8.69 23.11
N ARG A 44 -0.39 -8.20 23.47
CA ARG A 44 0.77 -8.20 22.56
C ARG A 44 1.21 -9.61 22.19
N GLN A 45 1.19 -10.54 23.14
CA GLN A 45 1.52 -11.94 22.90
C GLN A 45 0.48 -12.61 21.99
N ALA A 46 -0.81 -12.42 22.25
CA ALA A 46 -1.88 -12.98 21.42
C ALA A 46 -1.79 -12.50 19.96
N TRP A 47 -1.49 -11.22 19.75
CA TRP A 47 -1.32 -10.66 18.40
C TRP A 47 -0.04 -11.12 17.70
N ARG A 48 1.07 -11.31 18.43
CA ARG A 48 2.30 -11.92 17.87
C ARG A 48 2.09 -13.39 17.49
N GLU A 49 1.32 -14.14 18.26
CA GLU A 49 0.94 -15.52 17.93
C GLU A 49 0.07 -15.57 16.66
N LEU A 50 -0.88 -14.65 16.53
CA LEU A 50 -1.67 -14.53 15.31
C LEU A 50 -0.80 -14.17 14.10
N GLU A 51 0.07 -13.17 14.23
CA GLU A 51 1.02 -12.78 13.18
C GLU A 51 1.85 -13.97 12.72
N ALA A 52 2.44 -14.71 13.66
CA ALA A 52 3.23 -15.90 13.37
C ALA A 52 2.40 -17.00 12.66
N ALA A 53 1.13 -17.20 13.06
CA ALA A 53 0.25 -18.17 12.42
C ALA A 53 -0.13 -17.79 10.98
N LEU A 54 -0.35 -16.50 10.72
CA LEU A 54 -0.66 -15.98 9.38
C LEU A 54 0.55 -16.07 8.44
N SER A 55 1.75 -15.75 8.92
CA SER A 55 2.98 -15.81 8.12
C SER A 55 3.38 -17.22 7.67
N VAL A 56 2.79 -18.29 8.23
CA VAL A 56 3.05 -19.66 7.76
C VAL A 56 2.73 -19.84 6.28
N SER A 57 1.69 -19.17 5.79
CA SER A 57 1.29 -19.18 4.37
C SER A 57 2.33 -18.61 3.40
N GLU A 58 3.37 -17.96 3.92
CA GLU A 58 4.40 -17.29 3.14
C GLU A 58 5.73 -18.08 3.14
N HIS A 59 5.88 -19.06 4.03
CA HIS A 59 7.11 -19.83 4.17
C HIS A 59 7.37 -20.76 2.97
N GLY A 60 8.63 -20.84 2.54
CA GLY A 60 9.08 -21.80 1.51
C GLY A 60 8.74 -21.41 0.08
N LEU A 61 8.20 -20.21 -0.11
CA LEU A 61 7.76 -19.68 -1.39
C LEU A 61 8.70 -18.57 -1.90
N GLU A 62 10.00 -18.84 -1.83
CA GLU A 62 11.04 -17.93 -2.34
C GLU A 62 10.95 -17.81 -3.87
N PRO A 63 11.00 -16.58 -4.42
CA PRO A 63 10.85 -16.41 -5.86
C PRO A 63 11.97 -17.04 -6.68
N ARG A 64 11.61 -17.81 -7.70
CA ARG A 64 12.54 -18.48 -8.62
C ARG A 64 12.78 -17.66 -9.89
N GLU A 65 13.90 -17.92 -10.54
CA GLU A 65 14.20 -17.34 -11.86
C GLU A 65 13.16 -17.78 -12.91
N GLY A 66 12.69 -16.82 -13.71
CA GLY A 66 11.72 -17.01 -14.78
C GLY A 66 10.27 -17.19 -14.32
N GLU A 67 9.99 -17.23 -13.01
CA GLU A 67 8.62 -17.35 -12.53
C GLU A 67 7.86 -16.02 -12.71
N PRO A 68 6.53 -16.04 -12.94
CA PRO A 68 5.73 -14.84 -13.01
C PRO A 68 5.51 -14.21 -11.63
N SER A 69 5.35 -12.89 -11.57
CA SER A 69 5.02 -12.16 -10.34
C SER A 69 3.60 -12.48 -9.89
N ASP A 70 3.43 -13.04 -8.69
CA ASP A 70 2.14 -13.24 -8.04
C ASP A 70 1.60 -11.92 -7.48
N PRO A 71 0.47 -11.40 -7.98
CA PRO A 71 -0.12 -10.14 -7.52
C PRO A 71 -0.40 -10.06 -6.02
N ALA A 72 -0.55 -11.21 -5.34
CA ALA A 72 -0.87 -11.26 -3.92
C ALA A 72 0.35 -11.13 -3.00
N ARG A 73 1.58 -11.20 -3.55
CA ARG A 73 2.82 -11.37 -2.78
C ARG A 73 3.98 -10.53 -3.31
N HIS A 74 3.92 -10.14 -4.58
CA HIS A 74 5.00 -9.47 -5.30
C HIS A 74 4.56 -8.10 -5.81
N LEU A 75 5.54 -7.21 -6.00
CA LEU A 75 5.35 -6.08 -6.91
C LEU A 75 5.21 -6.63 -8.34
N ILE A 76 4.14 -6.25 -9.03
CA ILE A 76 3.87 -6.72 -10.39
C ILE A 76 4.39 -5.77 -11.46
N SER A 77 4.72 -4.52 -11.09
CA SER A 77 5.41 -3.58 -11.97
C SER A 77 6.93 -3.81 -12.03
N ARG A 78 7.48 -4.65 -11.15
CA ARG A 78 8.93 -4.76 -10.94
C ARG A 78 9.43 -6.21 -10.92
N ARG A 79 10.65 -6.37 -11.44
CA ARG A 79 11.46 -7.60 -11.40
C ARG A 79 12.78 -7.31 -10.70
N ALA A 80 13.42 -8.34 -10.15
CA ALA A 80 14.68 -8.19 -9.42
C ALA A 80 15.76 -7.57 -10.31
N ALA A 81 16.55 -6.65 -9.76
CA ALA A 81 17.65 -6.03 -10.48
C ALA A 81 18.82 -7.03 -10.64
N GLY A 82 19.44 -7.04 -11.83
CA GLY A 82 20.61 -7.87 -12.11
C GLY A 82 20.33 -8.98 -13.14
N PRO A 83 21.16 -10.04 -13.19
CA PRO A 83 21.07 -11.07 -14.23
C PRO A 83 19.93 -12.07 -14.00
N ILE A 84 19.30 -12.07 -12.82
CA ILE A 84 18.28 -13.05 -12.44
C ILE A 84 16.91 -12.38 -12.59
N ASP A 85 16.19 -12.75 -13.64
CA ASP A 85 14.82 -12.31 -13.84
C ASP A 85 13.89 -13.09 -12.90
N ARG A 86 13.52 -12.49 -11.76
CA ARG A 86 12.58 -13.08 -10.79
C ARG A 86 11.66 -12.02 -10.19
N PRO A 87 10.51 -12.40 -9.62
CA PRO A 87 9.67 -11.47 -8.88
C PRO A 87 10.38 -10.86 -7.68
N VAL A 88 9.93 -9.67 -7.30
CA VAL A 88 10.34 -8.98 -6.07
C VAL A 88 9.21 -9.07 -5.06
N THR A 89 9.50 -9.64 -3.88
CA THR A 89 8.52 -9.71 -2.80
C THR A 89 8.26 -8.35 -2.17
N PHE A 90 7.11 -8.17 -1.51
CA PHE A 90 6.84 -6.93 -0.78
C PHE A 90 7.91 -6.59 0.28
N PRO A 91 8.39 -7.55 1.13
CA PRO A 91 9.44 -7.25 2.10
C PRO A 91 10.77 -6.86 1.45
N GLU A 92 11.16 -7.50 0.34
CA GLU A 92 12.37 -7.12 -0.41
C GLU A 92 12.29 -5.69 -0.94
N ALA A 93 11.16 -5.33 -1.56
CA ALA A 93 10.94 -3.99 -2.07
C ALA A 93 11.01 -2.93 -0.96
N VAL A 94 10.32 -3.17 0.16
CA VAL A 94 10.35 -2.26 1.32
C VAL A 94 11.75 -2.14 1.90
N GLY A 95 12.48 -3.25 2.04
CA GLY A 95 13.85 -3.25 2.54
C GLY A 95 14.79 -2.42 1.66
N GLU A 96 14.69 -2.58 0.35
CA GLU A 96 15.45 -1.80 -0.62
C GLU A 96 15.09 -0.32 -0.59
N TRP A 97 13.80 0.03 -0.59
CA TRP A 97 13.35 1.42 -0.51
C TRP A 97 13.80 2.09 0.79
N LYS A 98 13.68 1.40 1.93
CA LYS A 98 14.21 1.91 3.21
C LYS A 98 15.72 2.12 3.16
N ALA A 99 16.47 1.21 2.55
CA ALA A 99 17.92 1.36 2.39
C ALA A 99 18.29 2.56 1.51
N ARG A 100 17.56 2.77 0.39
CA ARG A 100 17.73 3.94 -0.48
C ARG A 100 17.42 5.23 0.26
N MET A 101 16.32 5.28 1.00
CA MET A 101 15.91 6.45 1.80
C MET A 101 16.92 6.79 2.90
N ALA A 102 17.48 5.78 3.58
CA ALA A 102 18.49 5.99 4.61
C ALA A 102 19.79 6.62 4.07
N GLY A 103 20.10 6.39 2.79
CA GLY A 103 21.24 6.99 2.08
C GLY A 103 20.90 8.26 1.29
N ASP A 104 19.67 8.78 1.38
CA ASP A 104 19.23 9.92 0.58
C ASP A 104 19.91 11.22 1.05
N PRO A 105 20.74 11.87 0.21
CA PRO A 105 21.39 13.12 0.57
C PRO A 105 20.43 14.32 0.58
N GLY A 106 19.16 14.11 0.22
CA GLY A 106 18.16 15.16 0.10
C GLY A 106 18.32 16.03 -1.15
N PRO A 107 17.31 16.87 -1.45
CA PRO A 107 17.30 17.69 -2.66
C PRO A 107 18.21 18.93 -2.60
N TYR A 108 18.74 19.24 -1.42
CA TYR A 108 19.41 20.51 -1.11
C TYR A 108 20.92 20.35 -0.90
N GLU A 109 21.66 21.42 -1.21
CA GLU A 109 23.07 21.60 -0.87
C GLU A 109 23.25 23.00 -0.27
N PRO A 110 23.83 23.11 0.94
CA PRO A 110 24.08 24.40 1.58
C PRO A 110 25.20 25.13 0.83
N ARG A 111 25.00 26.43 0.55
CA ARG A 111 26.03 27.30 -0.05
C ARG A 111 26.15 28.60 0.73
N MET A 112 27.38 29.08 0.88
CA MET A 112 27.70 30.29 1.65
C MET A 112 27.63 31.58 0.82
N GLU A 113 27.76 31.49 -0.50
CA GLU A 113 27.76 32.64 -1.42
C GLU A 113 26.60 32.57 -2.43
N PRO A 114 26.00 33.72 -2.84
CA PRO A 114 26.28 35.08 -2.35
C PRO A 114 25.74 35.37 -0.93
N TYR A 115 24.85 34.51 -0.41
CA TYR A 115 24.39 34.50 0.99
C TYR A 115 24.16 33.04 1.42
N PRO A 116 24.33 32.72 2.72
CA PRO A 116 24.02 31.39 3.25
C PRO A 116 22.57 30.99 2.94
N ASP A 117 22.40 29.97 2.11
CA ASP A 117 21.10 29.44 1.71
C ASP A 117 21.27 27.98 1.24
N ASP A 118 20.16 27.24 1.16
CA ASP A 118 20.13 25.91 0.57
C ASP A 118 19.74 26.02 -0.91
N TYR A 119 20.45 25.29 -1.76
CA TYR A 119 20.23 25.30 -3.20
C TYR A 119 19.81 23.92 -3.69
N LEU A 120 18.88 23.91 -4.64
CA LEU A 120 18.49 22.70 -5.33
C LEU A 120 19.63 22.23 -6.23
N VAL A 121 19.91 20.92 -6.20
CA VAL A 121 20.97 20.33 -7.01
C VAL A 121 20.37 19.55 -8.19
N PRO A 122 20.70 19.91 -9.45
CA PRO A 122 20.31 19.12 -10.61
C PRO A 122 20.71 17.65 -10.49
N GLY A 123 19.80 16.74 -10.82
CA GLY A 123 19.99 15.29 -10.68
C GLY A 123 19.85 14.74 -9.25
N ARG A 124 19.71 15.61 -8.24
CA ARG A 124 19.41 15.22 -6.84
C ARG A 124 18.03 15.68 -6.38
N ALA A 125 17.37 16.54 -7.15
CA ALA A 125 16.06 17.08 -6.83
C ALA A 125 15.14 17.04 -8.05
N VAL A 126 13.85 16.86 -7.79
CA VAL A 126 12.77 17.06 -8.73
C VAL A 126 11.87 18.16 -8.20
N VAL A 127 11.61 19.17 -9.03
CA VAL A 127 10.66 20.24 -8.73
C VAL A 127 9.30 19.84 -9.26
N VAL A 128 8.32 19.77 -8.36
CA VAL A 128 6.94 19.39 -8.67
C VAL A 128 6.02 20.55 -8.28
N PRO A 129 5.09 20.99 -9.14
CA PRO A 129 4.04 21.90 -8.72
C PRO A 129 3.21 21.29 -7.59
N GLU A 130 2.89 22.05 -6.54
CA GLU A 130 2.25 21.52 -5.33
C GLU A 130 0.93 20.78 -5.62
N ASN A 131 0.04 21.38 -6.42
CA ASN A 131 -1.21 20.75 -6.83
C ASN A 131 -1.00 19.44 -7.61
N HIS A 132 0.06 19.37 -8.41
CA HIS A 132 0.41 18.15 -9.13
C HIS A 132 0.98 17.10 -8.18
N MET A 133 1.75 17.50 -7.17
CA MET A 133 2.23 16.59 -6.13
C MET A 133 1.07 15.93 -5.38
N LEU A 134 -0.03 16.66 -5.11
CA LEU A 134 -1.25 16.08 -4.54
C LEU A 134 -1.89 15.03 -5.47
N THR A 135 -1.92 15.30 -6.78
CA THR A 135 -2.35 14.32 -7.78
C THR A 135 -1.46 13.07 -7.78
N LEU A 136 -0.13 13.25 -7.67
CA LEU A 136 0.83 12.15 -7.64
C LEU A 136 0.79 11.33 -6.35
N THR A 137 0.38 11.91 -5.22
CA THR A 137 0.32 11.18 -3.94
C THR A 137 -1.04 10.53 -3.67
N ALA A 138 -2.12 10.97 -4.32
CA ALA A 138 -3.44 10.36 -4.13
C ALA A 138 -3.48 8.84 -4.41
N PRO A 139 -2.80 8.30 -5.45
CA PRO A 139 -2.75 6.85 -5.70
C PRO A 139 -2.12 6.02 -4.58
N LEU A 140 -1.26 6.60 -3.73
CA LEU A 140 -0.59 5.87 -2.65
C LEU A 140 -1.62 5.29 -1.67
N TRP A 141 -2.62 6.08 -1.31
CA TRP A 141 -3.69 5.63 -0.43
C TRP A 141 -4.50 4.53 -1.11
N ASP A 142 -4.95 4.73 -2.35
CA ASP A 142 -5.72 3.69 -3.04
C ASP A 142 -4.92 2.39 -3.19
N LEU A 143 -3.63 2.47 -3.52
CA LEU A 143 -2.72 1.33 -3.58
C LEU A 143 -2.62 0.60 -2.24
N ALA A 144 -2.41 1.34 -1.14
CA ALA A 144 -2.29 0.74 0.19
C ALA A 144 -3.57 0.00 0.60
N TYR A 145 -4.75 0.54 0.29
CA TYR A 145 -6.03 -0.14 0.52
C TYR A 145 -6.23 -1.33 -0.43
N ARG A 146 -5.71 -1.26 -1.66
CA ARG A 146 -5.73 -2.41 -2.59
C ARG A 146 -4.86 -3.56 -2.16
N LEU A 147 -3.74 -3.24 -1.50
CA LEU A 147 -2.77 -4.17 -0.95
C LEU A 147 -3.08 -4.59 0.49
N ALA A 148 -4.22 -4.18 1.05
CA ALA A 148 -4.56 -4.48 2.43
C ALA A 148 -4.53 -6.01 2.70
N PRO A 149 -3.74 -6.48 3.68
CA PRO A 149 -3.66 -7.90 4.03
C PRO A 149 -5.02 -8.57 4.24
N GLY A 150 -5.19 -9.75 3.65
CA GLY A 150 -6.43 -10.51 3.71
C GLY A 150 -7.54 -9.99 2.79
N ARG A 151 -7.26 -8.99 1.94
CA ARG A 151 -8.23 -8.52 0.96
C ARG A 151 -8.59 -9.64 -0.02
N PRO A 152 -9.88 -9.94 -0.26
CA PRO A 152 -10.32 -10.93 -1.24
C PRO A 152 -9.87 -10.61 -2.66
N PRO A 153 -9.79 -11.63 -3.54
CA PRO A 153 -9.41 -11.46 -4.93
C PRO A 153 -10.43 -10.60 -5.69
N VAL A 154 -9.94 -9.77 -6.60
CA VAL A 154 -10.75 -8.94 -7.50
C VAL A 154 -10.14 -8.93 -8.90
N THR A 155 -10.99 -8.84 -9.92
CA THR A 155 -10.58 -8.57 -11.30
C THR A 155 -11.01 -7.17 -11.69
N ILE A 156 -10.06 -6.34 -12.11
CA ILE A 156 -10.34 -4.94 -12.47
C ILE A 156 -11.17 -4.86 -13.75
N ALA A 157 -12.16 -3.97 -13.75
CA ALA A 157 -13.07 -3.76 -14.87
C ALA A 157 -12.38 -3.10 -16.08
N GLY A 158 -13.09 -3.08 -17.22
CA GLY A 158 -12.54 -2.65 -18.51
C GLY A 158 -12.28 -1.14 -18.67
N ASP A 159 -12.92 -0.31 -17.85
CA ASP A 159 -12.98 1.15 -17.97
C ASP A 159 -11.83 1.88 -17.26
N THR A 160 -10.85 1.16 -16.72
CA THR A 160 -9.74 1.71 -15.93
C THR A 160 -8.48 2.01 -16.74
N ALA A 161 -8.47 1.69 -18.04
CA ALA A 161 -7.31 1.78 -18.92
C ALA A 161 -6.68 3.17 -18.95
N GLU A 162 -7.53 4.21 -18.94
CA GLU A 162 -7.08 5.58 -19.07
C GLU A 162 -6.29 6.06 -17.85
N LEU A 163 -6.82 5.84 -16.63
CA LEU A 163 -6.08 6.17 -15.41
C LEU A 163 -4.81 5.34 -15.29
N SER A 164 -4.86 4.05 -15.61
CA SER A 164 -3.69 3.16 -15.60
C SER A 164 -2.55 3.74 -16.45
N ARG A 165 -2.85 4.15 -17.69
CA ARG A 165 -1.89 4.83 -18.58
C ARG A 165 -1.41 6.16 -18.02
N MET A 166 -2.32 7.03 -17.56
CA MET A 166 -1.95 8.37 -17.06
C MET A 166 -1.04 8.31 -15.82
N VAL A 167 -1.29 7.36 -14.93
CA VAL A 167 -0.44 7.18 -13.74
C VAL A 167 0.95 6.68 -14.13
N HIS A 168 1.04 5.76 -15.09
CA HIS A 168 2.32 5.30 -15.63
C HIS A 168 3.09 6.44 -16.34
N GLU A 169 2.41 7.27 -17.14
CA GLU A 169 3.02 8.46 -17.75
C GLU A 169 3.50 9.48 -16.70
N ALA A 170 2.81 9.58 -15.56
CA ALA A 170 3.24 10.42 -14.45
C ALA A 170 4.50 9.88 -13.76
N ALA A 171 4.63 8.55 -13.64
CA ALA A 171 5.85 7.90 -13.17
C ALA A 171 7.03 8.19 -14.11
N ASP A 172 6.83 8.11 -15.43
CA ASP A 172 7.84 8.46 -16.42
C ASP A 172 8.21 9.95 -16.38
N GLY A 173 7.25 10.84 -16.14
CA GLY A 173 7.52 12.27 -15.96
C GLY A 173 8.45 12.57 -14.78
N LEU A 174 8.33 11.83 -13.68
CA LEU A 174 9.27 11.92 -12.55
C LEU A 174 10.67 11.46 -12.96
N ARG A 175 10.78 10.35 -13.71
CA ARG A 175 12.07 9.83 -14.21
C ARG A 175 12.72 10.75 -15.24
N GLU A 176 11.93 11.32 -16.14
CA GLU A 176 12.40 12.29 -17.14
C GLU A 176 13.00 13.53 -16.44
N ALA A 177 12.36 14.02 -15.38
CA ALA A 177 12.89 15.13 -14.58
C ALA A 177 14.23 14.81 -13.89
N LEU A 178 14.55 13.53 -13.69
CA LEU A 178 15.85 13.05 -13.20
C LEU A 178 16.89 12.86 -14.30
N GLY A 179 16.50 12.96 -15.58
CA GLY A 179 17.34 12.64 -16.72
C GLY A 179 17.39 11.14 -17.05
N THR A 180 16.51 10.33 -16.45
CA THR A 180 16.35 8.91 -16.75
C THR A 180 15.25 8.76 -17.79
N SER A 181 15.63 8.67 -19.07
CA SER A 181 14.69 8.77 -20.20
C SER A 181 14.19 7.44 -20.74
N VAL A 182 14.45 6.32 -20.06
CA VAL A 182 13.95 5.00 -20.47
C VAL A 182 12.61 4.75 -19.78
N PRO A 183 11.47 4.77 -20.52
CA PRO A 183 10.17 4.40 -19.97
C PRO A 183 10.20 2.98 -19.43
N THR A 184 9.51 2.73 -18.32
CA THR A 184 9.28 1.35 -17.89
C THR A 184 8.22 0.70 -18.79
N PRO A 185 8.32 -0.59 -19.15
CA PRO A 185 7.29 -1.24 -19.95
C PRO A 185 5.91 -1.21 -19.26
N HIS A 186 4.85 -0.84 -19.98
CA HIS A 186 3.47 -0.83 -19.47
C HIS A 186 2.42 -1.32 -20.50
N PRO A 187 1.52 -2.24 -20.11
CA PRO A 187 1.55 -3.00 -18.86
C PRO A 187 2.80 -3.88 -18.78
N ALA A 188 3.11 -4.41 -17.59
CA ALA A 188 4.04 -5.53 -17.52
C ALA A 188 3.55 -6.65 -18.47
N ASP A 189 4.46 -7.28 -19.21
CA ASP A 189 4.09 -8.32 -20.17
C ASP A 189 3.15 -9.34 -19.51
N ALA A 190 2.05 -9.73 -20.18
CA ALA A 190 1.06 -10.64 -19.59
C ALA A 190 1.64 -12.03 -19.19
N VAL A 191 2.88 -12.33 -19.58
CA VAL A 191 3.65 -13.52 -19.21
C VAL A 191 4.39 -13.35 -17.88
N SER A 192 4.74 -12.12 -17.50
CA SER A 192 5.48 -11.81 -16.28
C SER A 192 4.60 -11.60 -15.05
N VAL A 193 3.26 -11.66 -15.18
CA VAL A 193 2.30 -11.62 -14.07
C VAL A 193 1.50 -12.92 -14.03
N ALA A 194 1.38 -13.52 -12.84
CA ALA A 194 0.66 -14.77 -12.66
C ALA A 194 -0.84 -14.56 -12.84
N ARG A 195 -1.48 -15.39 -13.67
CA ARG A 195 -2.94 -15.38 -13.87
C ARG A 195 -3.72 -15.94 -12.69
N VAL A 196 -3.07 -16.77 -11.87
CA VAL A 196 -3.68 -17.37 -10.68
C VAL A 196 -2.69 -17.17 -9.54
N SER A 197 -3.11 -16.42 -8.53
CA SER A 197 -2.35 -16.23 -7.31
C SER A 197 -2.38 -17.46 -6.41
N HIS A 198 -1.32 -17.68 -5.66
CA HIS A 198 -1.27 -18.68 -4.59
C HIS A 198 -2.24 -18.30 -3.48
N ARG A 199 -3.08 -19.25 -3.09
CA ARG A 199 -4.00 -19.07 -1.97
C ARG A 199 -3.25 -19.19 -0.65
N PRO A 200 -3.66 -18.47 0.40
CA PRO A 200 -3.17 -18.71 1.75
C PRO A 200 -3.37 -20.17 2.20
N SER A 201 -4.42 -20.83 1.73
CA SER A 201 -4.68 -22.26 1.97
C SER A 201 -3.72 -23.23 1.28
N ASP A 202 -2.86 -22.78 0.37
CA ASP A 202 -1.92 -23.64 -0.36
C ASP A 202 -0.70 -23.99 0.51
N VAL A 203 -0.96 -24.56 1.68
CA VAL A 203 0.02 -24.92 2.71
C VAL A 203 -0.03 -26.41 3.03
N ASP A 204 1.13 -26.95 3.39
CA ASP A 204 1.24 -28.31 3.92
C ASP A 204 0.50 -28.44 5.26
N ASP A 205 -0.04 -29.64 5.52
CA ASP A 205 -0.80 -29.96 6.74
C ASP A 205 -1.97 -28.99 7.01
N LEU A 206 -2.71 -28.61 5.95
CA LEU A 206 -3.78 -27.60 5.99
C LEU A 206 -4.72 -27.71 7.20
N GLN A 207 -5.12 -28.91 7.63
CA GLN A 207 -5.96 -29.09 8.82
C GLN A 207 -5.28 -28.58 10.10
N VAL A 208 -4.02 -28.96 10.31
CA VAL A 208 -3.23 -28.54 11.47
C VAL A 208 -3.00 -27.03 11.43
N ARG A 209 -2.72 -26.48 10.24
CA ARG A 209 -2.53 -25.04 10.03
C ARG A 209 -3.81 -24.26 10.27
N TYR A 210 -4.95 -24.75 9.80
CA TYR A 210 -6.26 -24.17 10.05
C TYR A 210 -6.56 -24.12 11.55
N GLU A 211 -6.37 -25.22 12.28
CA GLU A 211 -6.61 -25.26 13.71
C GLU A 211 -5.69 -24.32 14.49
N ALA A 212 -4.41 -24.22 14.10
CA ALA A 212 -3.47 -23.29 14.72
C ALA A 212 -3.88 -21.82 14.46
N LEU A 213 -4.21 -21.49 13.21
CA LEU A 213 -4.67 -20.15 12.83
C LEU A 213 -5.97 -19.79 13.56
N ALA A 214 -6.96 -20.68 13.58
CA ALA A 214 -8.23 -20.45 14.25
C ALA A 214 -8.07 -20.20 15.76
N ARG A 215 -7.19 -20.96 16.43
CA ARG A 215 -6.88 -20.74 17.85
C ARG A 215 -6.21 -19.39 18.09
N ALA A 216 -5.18 -19.05 17.31
CA ALA A 216 -4.48 -17.78 17.45
C ALA A 216 -5.40 -16.58 17.15
N ALA A 217 -6.24 -16.71 16.12
CA ALA A 217 -7.25 -15.73 15.74
C ALA A 217 -8.30 -15.52 16.85
N TRP A 218 -8.80 -16.61 17.44
CA TRP A 218 -9.71 -16.55 18.58
C TRP A 218 -9.08 -15.79 19.74
N HIS A 219 -7.89 -16.22 20.16
CA HIS A 219 -7.15 -15.64 21.29
C HIS A 219 -6.84 -14.14 21.07
N ALA A 220 -6.38 -13.76 19.89
CA ALA A 220 -6.11 -12.36 19.56
C ALA A 220 -7.38 -11.51 19.56
N SER A 221 -8.49 -12.04 19.04
CA SER A 221 -9.77 -11.33 19.01
C SER A 221 -10.40 -11.15 20.39
N GLU A 222 -10.28 -12.14 21.29
CA GLU A 222 -10.79 -12.04 22.67
C GLU A 222 -10.03 -11.00 23.49
N ASN A 223 -8.75 -10.79 23.18
CA ASN A 223 -7.90 -9.78 23.83
C ASN A 223 -8.15 -8.34 23.33
N MET A 224 -9.09 -8.15 22.40
CA MET A 224 -9.49 -6.83 21.93
C MET A 224 -10.61 -6.24 22.78
N PRO A 225 -10.46 -4.99 23.25
CA PRO A 225 -11.54 -4.33 23.98
C PRO A 225 -12.73 -4.08 23.06
N THR A 226 -13.93 -4.12 23.63
CA THR A 226 -15.13 -3.75 22.86
C THR A 226 -15.14 -2.25 22.57
N LEU A 227 -15.95 -1.81 21.60
CA LEU A 227 -16.13 -0.37 21.34
C LEU A 227 -16.66 0.38 22.55
N LYS A 228 -17.43 -0.30 23.41
CA LYS A 228 -17.92 0.28 24.66
C LYS A 228 -16.76 0.50 25.63
N ASP A 229 -15.92 -0.51 25.82
CA ASP A 229 -14.76 -0.43 26.73
C ASP A 229 -13.77 0.64 26.28
N ILE A 230 -13.51 0.76 24.97
CA ILE A 230 -12.66 1.82 24.41
C ILE A 230 -13.20 3.21 24.78
N ARG A 231 -14.51 3.43 24.59
CA ARG A 231 -15.15 4.71 24.89
C ARG A 231 -15.16 5.03 26.39
N GLU A 232 -15.38 4.03 27.23
CA GLU A 232 -15.44 4.20 28.69
C GLU A 232 -14.06 4.39 29.32
N SER A 233 -13.03 3.71 28.81
CA SER A 233 -11.65 3.81 29.30
C SER A 233 -10.82 4.93 28.65
N GLY A 234 -11.25 5.43 27.50
CA GLY A 234 -10.44 6.36 26.69
C GLY A 234 -9.18 5.70 26.13
N ASP A 235 -9.20 4.38 25.85
CA ASP A 235 -8.08 3.66 25.25
C ASP A 235 -7.93 4.01 23.76
N TYR A 236 -7.19 5.08 23.46
CA TYR A 236 -6.85 5.48 22.09
C TYR A 236 -5.75 4.62 21.45
N SER A 237 -5.22 3.61 22.15
CA SER A 237 -4.21 2.72 21.58
C SER A 237 -4.83 1.66 20.65
N VAL A 238 -6.15 1.47 20.72
CA VAL A 238 -6.89 0.51 19.89
C VAL A 238 -7.77 1.25 18.89
N GLU A 239 -7.60 0.92 17.61
CA GLU A 239 -8.43 1.47 16.56
C GLU A 239 -9.87 0.94 16.66
N PRO A 240 -10.91 1.80 16.61
CA PRO A 240 -12.30 1.32 16.61
C PRO A 240 -12.61 0.34 15.47
N ALA A 241 -11.90 0.46 14.35
CA ALA A 241 -12.01 -0.47 13.23
C ALA A 241 -11.48 -1.87 13.60
N ALA A 242 -10.41 -1.97 14.39
CA ALA A 242 -9.84 -3.23 14.86
C ALA A 242 -10.80 -3.97 15.78
N SER A 243 -11.43 -3.28 16.74
CA SER A 243 -12.46 -3.91 17.60
C SER A 243 -13.68 -4.40 16.81
N LYS A 244 -14.11 -3.66 15.78
CA LYS A 244 -15.19 -4.12 14.88
C LYS A 244 -14.76 -5.35 14.08
N ALA A 245 -13.53 -5.38 13.57
CA ALA A 245 -12.99 -6.52 12.85
C ALA A 245 -12.82 -7.75 13.75
N ALA A 246 -12.41 -7.57 15.01
CA ALA A 246 -12.34 -8.62 16.02
C ALA A 246 -13.70 -9.28 16.26
N GLN A 247 -14.77 -8.49 16.37
CA GLN A 247 -16.12 -9.03 16.50
C GLN A 247 -16.54 -9.87 15.28
N VAL A 248 -16.24 -9.40 14.06
CA VAL A 248 -16.52 -10.15 12.82
C VAL A 248 -15.73 -11.47 12.80
N LEU A 249 -14.48 -11.45 13.24
CA LEU A 249 -13.63 -12.65 13.33
C LEU A 249 -14.19 -13.66 14.34
N GLN A 250 -14.65 -13.21 15.51
CA GLN A 250 -15.31 -14.05 16.51
C GLN A 250 -16.62 -14.65 15.97
N ASP A 251 -17.42 -13.86 15.25
CA ASP A 251 -18.64 -14.35 14.60
C ASP A 251 -18.33 -15.46 13.60
N LEU A 252 -17.33 -15.24 12.75
CA LEU A 252 -16.87 -16.22 11.77
C LEU A 252 -16.39 -17.53 12.44
N LEU A 253 -15.53 -17.43 13.45
CA LEU A 253 -14.98 -18.58 14.16
C LEU A 253 -16.05 -19.34 14.97
N ALA A 254 -17.11 -18.66 15.42
CA ALA A 254 -18.26 -19.27 16.06
C ALA A 254 -19.25 -19.92 15.06
N GLY A 255 -18.92 -19.94 13.75
CA GLY A 255 -19.76 -20.51 12.70
C GLY A 255 -20.97 -19.65 12.32
N ARG A 256 -21.00 -18.37 12.70
CA ARG A 256 -22.06 -17.44 12.27
C ARG A 256 -21.76 -16.97 10.85
N SER A 257 -22.79 -16.98 9.99
CA SER A 257 -22.68 -16.48 8.63
C SER A 257 -22.45 -14.97 8.63
N GLY A 258 -21.44 -14.48 7.91
CA GLY A 258 -21.15 -13.06 7.81
C GLY A 258 -20.16 -12.74 6.71
N VAL A 259 -20.12 -11.46 6.35
CA VAL A 259 -19.13 -10.91 5.43
C VAL A 259 -17.84 -10.64 6.19
N PHE A 260 -16.78 -11.42 5.91
CA PHE A 260 -15.49 -11.37 6.59
C PHE A 260 -14.58 -10.21 6.12
N TRP A 261 -14.85 -9.68 4.93
CA TRP A 261 -14.18 -8.49 4.39
C TRP A 261 -15.18 -7.40 4.03
N ARG A 262 -14.97 -6.18 4.51
CA ARG A 262 -15.79 -5.03 4.13
C ARG A 262 -14.88 -3.86 3.76
N GLU A 263 -15.18 -3.28 2.61
CA GLU A 263 -14.65 -1.99 2.18
C GLU A 263 -15.04 -0.89 3.18
N SER A 264 -14.41 0.28 3.06
CA SER A 264 -14.69 1.44 3.92
C SER A 264 -16.15 1.91 3.84
N HIS A 265 -16.83 1.64 2.73
CA HIS A 265 -18.26 1.84 2.55
C HIS A 265 -18.89 0.71 1.72
N GLU A 266 -20.15 0.35 2.00
CA GLU A 266 -20.83 -0.80 1.37
C GLU A 266 -21.11 -0.65 -0.13
N LEU A 267 -21.10 0.58 -0.63
CA LEU A 267 -21.31 0.90 -2.06
C LEU A 267 -20.02 0.81 -2.89
N ILE A 268 -18.86 0.67 -2.26
CA ILE A 268 -17.59 0.53 -2.97
C ILE A 268 -17.56 -0.84 -3.65
N ASP A 269 -17.17 -0.83 -4.92
CA ASP A 269 -16.94 -2.01 -5.73
C ASP A 269 -15.49 -1.91 -6.20
N PRO A 270 -14.58 -2.70 -5.64
CA PRO A 270 -13.14 -2.56 -5.88
C PRO A 270 -12.73 -2.78 -7.35
N ARG A 271 -13.64 -3.31 -8.18
CA ARG A 271 -13.44 -3.52 -9.62
C ARG A 271 -13.47 -2.22 -10.43
N VAL A 272 -14.28 -1.25 -9.99
CA VAL A 272 -14.61 -0.02 -10.74
C VAL A 272 -14.41 1.25 -9.91
N HIS A 273 -14.37 1.15 -8.59
CA HIS A 273 -14.20 2.27 -7.68
C HIS A 273 -12.78 2.34 -7.10
N THR A 274 -12.35 3.55 -6.74
CA THR A 274 -11.30 3.72 -5.74
C THR A 274 -11.81 3.18 -4.40
N VAL A 275 -10.90 2.68 -3.59
CA VAL A 275 -11.16 1.91 -2.37
C VAL A 275 -10.68 2.66 -1.12
N SER A 276 -10.05 3.82 -1.33
CA SER A 276 -9.61 4.73 -0.27
C SER A 276 -10.77 5.47 0.42
N GLY A 277 -11.95 5.62 -0.22
CA GLY A 277 -13.08 6.31 0.42
C GLY A 277 -14.31 6.53 -0.48
N VAL A 278 -15.24 7.34 0.03
CA VAL A 278 -16.42 7.83 -0.70
C VAL A 278 -16.56 9.33 -0.46
N ASP A 279 -16.98 10.05 -1.50
CA ASP A 279 -17.38 11.45 -1.37
C ASP A 279 -18.78 11.54 -0.76
N TRP A 280 -19.08 12.68 -0.14
CA TRP A 280 -20.38 12.93 0.51
C TRP A 280 -21.09 14.19 -0.01
N PRO A 281 -21.26 14.36 -1.34
CA PRO A 281 -22.01 15.49 -1.86
C PRO A 281 -23.43 15.45 -1.31
N GLU A 282 -23.87 16.55 -0.68
CA GLU A 282 -25.21 16.69 -0.10
C GLU A 282 -25.56 15.59 0.92
N GLY A 283 -24.54 15.04 1.61
CA GLY A 283 -24.72 14.00 2.62
C GLY A 283 -25.03 12.61 2.08
N ARG A 284 -24.84 12.37 0.77
CA ARG A 284 -25.02 11.06 0.14
C ARG A 284 -23.66 10.44 -0.18
N PRO A 285 -23.41 9.17 0.17
CA PRO A 285 -22.16 8.52 -0.17
C PRO A 285 -22.10 8.24 -1.68
N VAL A 286 -21.05 8.73 -2.33
CA VAL A 286 -20.76 8.50 -3.74
C VAL A 286 -19.34 7.93 -3.84
N PRO A 287 -19.18 6.61 -4.07
CA PRO A 287 -17.89 6.03 -4.39
C PRO A 287 -17.31 6.66 -5.66
N THR A 288 -16.01 6.92 -5.65
CA THR A 288 -15.34 7.52 -6.81
C THR A 288 -14.98 6.44 -7.81
N LEU A 289 -15.39 6.60 -9.08
CA LEU A 289 -15.00 5.71 -10.16
C LEU A 289 -13.51 5.88 -10.46
N ILE A 290 -12.80 4.77 -10.69
CA ILE A 290 -11.41 4.79 -11.16
C ILE A 290 -11.31 5.60 -12.45
N ALA A 291 -12.27 5.43 -13.37
CA ALA A 291 -12.36 6.22 -14.59
C ALA A 291 -12.56 7.73 -14.33
N ALA A 292 -13.24 8.12 -13.25
CA ALA A 292 -13.45 9.53 -12.94
C ALA A 292 -12.18 10.22 -12.42
N GLU A 293 -11.29 9.48 -11.72
CA GLU A 293 -9.99 9.98 -11.28
C GLU A 293 -9.05 10.34 -12.43
N ALA A 294 -9.25 9.75 -13.62
CA ALA A 294 -8.51 10.12 -14.82
C ALA A 294 -8.68 11.62 -15.14
N ASN A 295 -9.87 12.19 -14.90
CA ASN A 295 -10.13 13.62 -15.11
C ASN A 295 -9.27 14.50 -14.20
N SER A 296 -9.04 14.09 -12.95
CA SER A 296 -8.19 14.82 -12.00
C SER A 296 -6.74 14.86 -12.49
N PHE A 297 -6.24 13.74 -13.01
CA PHE A 297 -4.93 13.65 -13.66
C PHE A 297 -4.87 14.51 -14.93
N GLU A 298 -5.87 14.42 -15.80
CA GLU A 298 -5.94 15.19 -17.04
C GLU A 298 -5.93 16.70 -16.79
N LEU A 299 -6.74 17.20 -15.85
CA LEU A 299 -6.78 18.61 -15.48
C LEU A 299 -5.42 19.12 -14.97
N SER A 300 -4.74 18.30 -14.17
CA SER A 300 -3.40 18.59 -13.64
C SER A 300 -2.37 18.71 -14.77
N VAL A 301 -2.37 17.75 -15.70
CA VAL A 301 -1.48 17.74 -16.87
C VAL A 301 -1.80 18.86 -17.85
N ALA A 302 -3.08 19.11 -18.14
CA ALA A 302 -3.55 20.15 -19.07
C ALA A 302 -3.20 21.56 -18.58
N ALA A 303 -3.13 21.77 -17.26
CA ALA A 303 -2.64 23.01 -16.65
C ALA A 303 -1.11 23.22 -16.82
N GLY A 304 -0.41 22.30 -17.50
CA GLY A 304 1.04 22.36 -17.72
C GLY A 304 1.84 22.04 -16.46
N LEU A 305 1.22 21.43 -15.45
CA LEU A 305 1.88 21.05 -14.21
C LEU A 305 2.59 19.72 -14.45
N LYS A 306 3.93 19.77 -14.59
CA LYS A 306 4.76 18.58 -14.77
C LYS A 306 5.98 18.63 -13.85
N PRO A 307 6.49 17.46 -13.40
CA PRO A 307 7.78 17.39 -12.75
C PRO A 307 8.88 17.96 -13.66
N SER A 308 9.89 18.59 -13.05
CA SER A 308 10.99 19.21 -13.80
C SER A 308 12.30 19.18 -13.02
N ALA A 309 13.41 19.16 -13.74
CA ALA A 309 14.72 19.35 -13.14
C ALA A 309 14.86 20.78 -12.58
N PRO A 310 15.53 20.99 -11.44
CA PRO A 310 15.79 22.32 -10.93
C PRO A 310 16.70 23.10 -11.88
N ARG A 311 16.50 24.42 -11.95
CA ARG A 311 17.38 25.32 -12.69
C ARG A 311 18.72 25.45 -11.95
N ALA A 312 19.80 25.68 -12.70
CA ALA A 312 21.11 25.94 -12.10
C ALA A 312 21.05 27.15 -11.15
N GLY A 313 21.52 26.97 -9.91
CA GLY A 313 21.52 28.02 -8.89
C GLY A 313 20.15 28.34 -8.29
N GLN A 314 19.14 27.48 -8.52
CA GLN A 314 17.83 27.63 -7.90
C GLN A 314 17.92 27.38 -6.38
N ARG A 315 17.38 28.31 -5.60
CA ARG A 315 17.32 28.19 -4.14
C ARG A 315 16.20 27.25 -3.71
N ARG A 316 16.23 26.82 -2.45
CA ARG A 316 15.11 26.13 -1.81
C ARG A 316 13.85 26.99 -1.88
N PHE A 317 12.71 26.31 -1.93
CA PHE A 317 11.43 27.00 -1.85
C PHE A 317 11.11 27.35 -0.40
N TYR A 318 10.66 28.58 -0.17
CA TYR A 318 10.29 29.09 1.15
C TYR A 318 8.79 29.28 1.25
N ARG A 319 8.09 28.32 1.87
CA ARG A 319 6.63 28.40 2.03
C ARG A 319 6.21 29.58 2.89
N GLU A 320 6.98 29.93 3.93
CA GLU A 320 6.74 31.11 4.77
C GLU A 320 6.87 32.45 4.00
N LYS A 321 7.47 32.42 2.80
CA LYS A 321 7.59 33.58 1.91
C LYS A 321 6.53 33.58 0.79
N GLY A 322 5.56 32.66 0.85
CA GLY A 322 4.47 32.56 -0.12
C GLY A 322 4.81 31.75 -1.37
N GLU A 323 5.95 31.03 -1.40
CA GLU A 323 6.33 30.15 -2.51
C GLU A 323 5.62 28.79 -2.42
N LEU A 324 4.28 28.81 -2.35
CA LEU A 324 3.46 27.62 -2.15
C LEU A 324 3.34 26.77 -3.43
N GLU A 325 3.46 27.39 -4.60
CA GLU A 325 3.11 26.75 -5.87
C GLU A 325 4.01 25.56 -6.28
N LYS A 326 5.15 25.36 -5.60
CA LYS A 326 6.14 24.33 -5.95
C LYS A 326 6.75 23.70 -4.72
N VAL A 327 7.00 22.41 -4.84
CA VAL A 327 7.75 21.60 -3.88
C VAL A 327 8.96 20.99 -4.55
N ALA A 328 9.97 20.66 -3.74
CA ALA A 328 11.12 19.91 -4.19
C ALA A 328 11.24 18.62 -3.38
N ILE A 329 11.33 17.50 -4.09
CA ILE A 329 11.60 16.18 -3.52
C ILE A 329 12.97 15.71 -3.98
N SER A 330 13.65 14.88 -3.18
CA SER A 330 14.92 14.28 -3.57
C SER A 330 14.74 13.29 -4.72
N ALA A 331 15.83 13.02 -5.44
CA ALA A 331 15.84 12.04 -6.51
C ALA A 331 15.41 10.64 -6.03
N VAL A 332 15.89 10.22 -4.85
CA VAL A 332 15.50 8.94 -4.24
C VAL A 332 13.99 8.86 -4.01
N ARG A 333 13.39 9.91 -3.43
CA ARG A 333 11.94 9.95 -3.20
C ARG A 333 11.15 9.96 -4.50
N ALA A 334 11.62 10.69 -5.51
CA ALA A 334 10.99 10.74 -6.83
C ALA A 334 11.02 9.37 -7.53
N GLU A 335 12.13 8.63 -7.45
CA GLU A 335 12.23 7.27 -7.99
C GLU A 335 11.30 6.28 -7.28
N ILE A 336 11.27 6.30 -5.95
CA ILE A 336 10.37 5.44 -5.17
C ILE A 336 8.91 5.78 -5.48
N LEU A 337 8.56 7.07 -5.58
CA LEU A 337 7.22 7.49 -5.98
C LEU A 337 6.87 6.97 -7.39
N ALA A 338 7.79 7.07 -8.36
CA ALA A 338 7.58 6.52 -9.70
C ALA A 338 7.36 5.00 -9.69
N GLU A 339 8.13 4.24 -8.90
CA GLU A 339 7.92 2.79 -8.75
C GLU A 339 6.55 2.44 -8.14
N ILE A 340 6.11 3.22 -7.15
CA ILE A 340 4.79 3.07 -6.51
C ILE A 340 3.65 3.39 -7.50
N LEU A 341 3.82 4.44 -8.31
CA LEU A 341 2.86 4.80 -9.36
C LEU A 341 2.77 3.71 -10.43
N ASP A 342 3.90 3.15 -10.86
CA ASP A 342 3.89 2.01 -11.79
C ASP A 342 3.19 0.78 -11.21
N GLU A 343 3.41 0.49 -9.92
CA GLU A 343 2.71 -0.60 -9.24
C GLU A 343 1.20 -0.36 -9.18
N TYR A 344 0.78 0.87 -8.88
CA TYR A 344 -0.62 1.25 -8.91
C TYR A 344 -1.20 1.07 -10.31
N ALA A 345 -0.56 1.66 -11.33
CA ALA A 345 -0.95 1.57 -12.73
C ALA A 345 -1.14 0.13 -13.19
N ALA A 346 -0.19 -0.76 -12.86
CA ALA A 346 -0.26 -2.17 -13.18
C ALA A 346 -1.45 -2.87 -12.49
N ARG A 347 -1.71 -2.54 -11.22
CA ARG A 347 -2.81 -3.15 -10.45
C ARG A 347 -4.20 -2.66 -10.83
N ILE A 348 -4.32 -1.47 -11.39
CA ILE A 348 -5.59 -0.94 -11.92
C ILE A 348 -5.74 -1.17 -13.43
N HIS A 349 -4.79 -1.85 -14.08
CA HIS A 349 -4.92 -2.16 -15.49
C HIS A 349 -6.16 -3.06 -15.74
N PRO A 350 -6.93 -2.84 -16.81
CA PRO A 350 -8.07 -3.68 -17.14
C PRO A 350 -7.75 -5.17 -17.14
N GLY A 351 -8.59 -5.96 -16.48
CA GLY A 351 -8.42 -7.40 -16.38
C GLY A 351 -7.28 -7.86 -15.46
N ALA A 352 -6.58 -6.94 -14.78
CA ALA A 352 -5.63 -7.33 -13.74
C ALA A 352 -6.38 -8.09 -12.64
N GLU A 353 -5.88 -9.29 -12.32
CA GLU A 353 -6.41 -10.14 -11.27
C GLU A 353 -5.56 -9.99 -10.01
N SER A 354 -6.23 -9.90 -8.86
CA SER A 354 -5.58 -9.98 -7.56
C SER A 354 -5.90 -11.32 -6.89
N GLY A 355 -4.97 -11.86 -6.13
CA GLY A 355 -5.26 -12.94 -5.18
C GLY A 355 -5.80 -12.42 -3.84
N ILE A 356 -5.90 -13.31 -2.86
CA ILE A 356 -6.03 -12.90 -1.45
C ILE A 356 -4.70 -12.28 -1.04
N MET A 357 -4.67 -10.99 -0.70
CA MET A 357 -3.40 -10.32 -0.34
C MET A 357 -2.77 -10.96 0.90
N HIS A 358 -1.49 -11.33 0.80
CA HIS A 358 -0.78 -11.98 1.90
C HIS A 358 -0.37 -10.96 2.99
N LEU A 359 -0.07 -11.46 4.20
CA LEU A 359 0.26 -10.63 5.36
C LEU A 359 1.48 -9.73 5.14
N SER A 360 2.46 -10.18 4.37
CA SER A 360 3.66 -9.44 3.97
C SER A 360 3.35 -8.11 3.27
N ALA A 361 2.15 -7.96 2.69
CA ALA A 361 1.70 -6.68 2.16
C ALA A 361 1.57 -5.61 3.26
N TYR A 362 1.44 -5.99 4.53
CA TYR A 362 1.33 -5.05 5.65
C TYR A 362 2.53 -4.08 5.65
N ASP A 363 3.77 -4.60 5.61
CA ASP A 363 4.99 -3.77 5.63
C ASP A 363 5.00 -2.76 4.48
N LEU A 364 4.51 -3.18 3.31
CA LEU A 364 4.39 -2.33 2.14
C LEU A 364 3.32 -1.25 2.33
N THR A 365 2.12 -1.61 2.81
CA THR A 365 1.06 -0.63 3.09
C THR A 365 1.47 0.39 4.16
N GLU A 366 2.18 -0.03 5.21
CA GLU A 366 2.71 0.85 6.25
C GLU A 366 3.82 1.75 5.69
N PHE A 367 4.72 1.22 4.87
CA PHE A 367 5.73 2.02 4.21
C PHE A 367 5.11 3.08 3.31
N ILE A 368 4.10 2.72 2.50
CA ILE A 368 3.40 3.64 1.61
C ILE A 368 2.66 4.74 2.39
N THR A 369 2.01 4.42 3.50
CA THR A 369 1.14 5.36 4.23
C THR A 369 1.88 6.18 5.29
N SER A 370 2.70 5.54 6.12
CA SER A 370 3.38 6.14 7.28
C SER A 370 4.89 6.37 7.06
N GLY A 371 5.48 5.68 6.09
CA GLY A 371 6.87 5.88 5.67
C GLY A 371 6.98 6.98 4.61
N ILE A 372 7.15 6.59 3.35
CA ILE A 372 7.30 7.53 2.24
C ILE A 372 6.09 8.46 2.09
N GLY A 373 4.87 7.97 2.30
CA GLY A 373 3.66 8.78 2.19
C GLY A 373 3.63 9.96 3.17
N ARG A 374 4.05 9.74 4.41
CA ARG A 374 4.17 10.82 5.41
C ARG A 374 5.21 11.86 4.98
N GLU A 375 6.39 11.41 4.56
CA GLU A 375 7.45 12.34 4.12
C GLU A 375 7.03 13.16 2.88
N LEU A 376 6.34 12.53 1.93
CA LEU A 376 5.79 13.23 0.77
C LEU A 376 4.64 14.18 1.16
N GLY A 377 3.81 13.80 2.14
CA GLY A 377 2.75 14.64 2.71
C GLY A 377 3.27 15.88 3.44
N GLU A 378 4.31 15.74 4.26
CA GLU A 378 4.99 16.86 4.93
C GLU A 378 5.53 17.88 3.91
N THR A 379 5.96 17.40 2.73
CA THR A 379 6.46 18.26 1.65
C THR A 379 5.34 19.19 1.11
N VAL A 380 4.09 18.71 1.04
CA VAL A 380 2.90 19.48 0.62
C VAL A 380 2.11 20.06 1.80
N GLY A 381 2.59 19.93 3.04
CA GLY A 381 2.06 20.63 4.22
C GLY A 381 0.80 20.01 4.82
N PHE A 382 0.66 18.69 4.68
CA PHE A 382 -0.39 17.89 5.31
C PHE A 382 0.14 17.11 6.51
#